data_AF-A0A2N2W560-F1
#
_entry.id   AF-A0A2N2W560-F1
#
_cell.length_a   1.000
_cell.length_b   1.000
_cell.length_c   1.000
_cell.angle_alpha   90.00
_cell.angle_beta   90.00
_cell.angle_gamma   90.00
#
_symmetry.space_group_name_H-M   'P 1'
#
loop_
_entity.id
_entity.type
_entity.pdbx_description
1 polymer ?
#
loop_
_entity_poly.entity_id
_entity_poly.type
_entity_poly.pdbx_seq_one_letter_code
_entity_poly.pdbx_strand_id
1 'polypeptide(L)'
;MKTKVLKFGMPLMAFLLAIVFAFATSPEAVVEESASFTGYILQNGKCVEVRTCNNAGGPLCMYNGAPVRTKISDTQCGSFLTHWVN
;
A
#
# COMPACT_ATOMS: atom_id res chain seq x y z
N MET A 1 -37.15 30.61 37.80
CA MET A 1 -35.76 30.29 37.38
C MET A 1 -35.68 28.84 36.90
N LYS A 2 -35.79 28.56 35.59
CA LYS A 2 -35.66 27.19 35.02
C LYS A 2 -35.08 27.20 33.58
N THR A 3 -33.98 27.92 33.36
CA THR A 3 -33.33 28.04 32.03
C THR A 3 -31.80 27.93 32.08
N LYS A 4 -31.24 27.35 33.15
CA LYS A 4 -29.78 27.25 33.34
C LYS A 4 -29.19 25.87 33.00
N VAL A 5 -30.02 24.82 32.90
CA VAL A 5 -29.54 23.44 32.69
C VAL A 5 -29.29 23.11 31.21
N LEU A 6 -30.05 23.71 30.30
CA LEU A 6 -29.92 23.46 28.84
C LEU A 6 -28.62 24.02 28.24
N LYS A 7 -28.01 25.03 28.89
CA LYS A 7 -26.80 25.70 28.39
C LYS A 7 -25.50 25.00 28.79
N PHE A 8 -25.55 24.12 29.79
CA PHE A 8 -24.38 23.37 30.27
C PHE A 8 -24.25 21.97 29.66
N GLY A 9 -25.34 21.35 29.19
CA GLY A 9 -25.29 20.03 28.53
C GLY A 9 -24.86 20.08 27.05
N MET A 10 -25.14 21.20 26.37
CA MET A 10 -24.85 21.38 24.94
C MET A 10 -23.34 21.30 24.58
N PRO A 11 -22.40 21.91 25.33
CA PRO A 11 -20.97 21.81 24.99
C PRO A 11 -20.37 20.43 25.24
N LEU A 12 -20.92 19.66 26.18
CA LEU A 12 -20.40 18.33 26.55
C LEU A 12 -20.71 17.28 25.48
N MET A 13 -21.88 17.37 24.85
CA MET A 13 -22.26 16.48 23.74
C MET A 13 -21.44 16.73 22.47
N ALA A 14 -21.07 17.99 22.19
CA ALA A 14 -20.24 18.32 21.04
C ALA A 14 -18.81 17.75 21.15
N PHE A 15 -18.24 17.77 22.36
CA PHE A 15 -16.93 17.16 22.63
C PHE A 15 -16.93 15.64 22.45
N LEU A 16 -17.99 14.95 22.90
CA LEU A 16 -18.10 13.50 22.75
C LEU A 16 -18.23 13.08 21.28
N LEU A 17 -18.97 13.84 20.47
CA LEU A 17 -19.09 13.57 19.03
C LEU A 17 -17.75 13.73 18.31
N ALA A 18 -16.97 14.78 18.61
CA ALA A 18 -15.67 15.02 17.98
C ALA A 18 -14.68 13.86 18.18
N ILE A 19 -14.70 13.23 19.35
CA ILE A 19 -13.83 12.10 19.70
C ILE A 19 -14.21 10.85 18.87
N VAL A 20 -15.51 10.57 18.70
CA VAL A 20 -15.98 9.42 17.90
C VAL A 20 -15.64 9.60 16.42
N PHE A 21 -15.79 10.82 15.86
CA PHE A 21 -15.38 11.08 14.48
C PHE A 21 -13.87 10.87 14.28
N ALA A 22 -13.02 11.24 15.24
CA ALA A 22 -11.57 11.02 15.15
C ALA A 22 -11.18 9.53 15.11
N PHE A 23 -11.91 8.67 15.81
CA PHE A 23 -11.67 7.22 15.77
C PHE A 23 -12.29 6.55 14.53
N ALA A 24 -13.41 7.07 14.01
CA ALA A 24 -14.02 6.57 12.78
C ALA A 24 -13.26 6.99 11.51
N THR A 25 -12.55 8.12 11.52
CA THR A 25 -11.69 8.55 10.41
C THR A 25 -10.25 8.11 10.56
N SER A 26 -9.95 7.10 11.37
CA SER A 26 -8.73 6.34 11.13
C SER A 26 -8.99 5.59 9.83
N PRO A 27 -8.39 5.97 8.68
CA PRO A 27 -8.40 5.04 7.57
C PRO A 27 -7.79 3.76 8.13
N GLU A 28 -8.53 2.66 8.11
CA GLU A 28 -7.91 1.35 8.16
C GLU A 28 -6.71 1.48 7.23
N ALA A 29 -5.51 1.39 7.80
CA ALA A 29 -4.30 1.40 6.99
C ALA A 29 -4.56 0.31 5.97
N VAL A 30 -4.83 0.72 4.73
CA VAL A 30 -5.01 -0.20 3.64
C VAL A 30 -3.73 -0.98 3.71
N VAL A 31 -3.82 -2.22 4.17
CA VAL A 31 -2.74 -3.16 4.05
C VAL A 31 -2.69 -3.29 2.55
N GLU A 32 -1.88 -2.43 1.92
CA GLU A 32 -1.63 -2.38 0.49
C GLU A 32 -1.36 -3.84 0.15
N GLU A 33 -2.35 -4.46 -0.46
CA GLU A 33 -2.41 -5.88 -0.77
C GLU A 33 -1.24 -6.12 -1.71
N SER A 34 -0.07 -6.38 -1.13
CA SER A 34 1.23 -6.55 -1.78
C SER A 34 1.26 -6.00 -3.20
N ALA A 35 1.39 -4.68 -3.34
CA ALA A 35 1.26 -3.96 -4.61
C ALA A 35 1.91 -4.76 -5.74
N SER A 36 1.09 -5.24 -6.68
CA SER A 36 1.57 -6.15 -7.71
C SER A 36 2.37 -5.36 -8.76
N PHE A 37 3.67 -5.58 -8.83
CA PHE A 37 4.58 -4.89 -9.75
C PHE A 37 4.78 -5.71 -11.02
N THR A 38 4.54 -5.09 -12.17
CA THR A 38 4.93 -5.65 -13.46
C THR A 38 6.44 -5.83 -13.50
N GLY A 39 6.88 -7.06 -13.76
CA GLY A 39 8.26 -7.46 -13.70
C GLY A 39 8.86 -7.75 -15.07
N TYR A 40 10.14 -7.41 -15.20
CA TYR A 40 10.89 -7.41 -16.45
C TYR A 40 12.16 -8.24 -16.34
N ILE A 41 12.62 -8.79 -17.45
CA ILE A 41 13.95 -9.40 -17.58
C ILE A 41 14.71 -8.77 -18.75
N LEU A 42 16.04 -8.77 -18.65
CA LEU A 42 16.88 -8.28 -19.73
C LEU A 42 17.02 -9.37 -20.81
N GLN A 43 16.36 -9.18 -21.95
CA GLN A 43 16.48 -10.03 -23.13
C GLN A 43 16.87 -9.19 -24.35
N ASN A 44 17.90 -9.63 -25.07
CA ASN A 44 18.40 -8.98 -26.29
C ASN A 44 18.67 -7.46 -26.10
N GLY A 45 19.21 -7.09 -24.93
CA GLY A 45 19.49 -5.70 -24.57
C GLY A 45 18.25 -4.86 -24.21
N LYS A 46 17.06 -5.48 -24.09
CA LYS A 46 15.80 -4.81 -23.75
C LYS A 46 15.16 -5.41 -22.50
N CYS A 47 14.46 -4.59 -21.72
CA CYS A 47 13.66 -5.03 -20.58
C CYS A 47 12.29 -5.46 -21.07
N VAL A 48 12.11 -6.77 -21.17
CA VAL A 48 10.88 -7.40 -21.64
C VAL A 48 10.04 -7.78 -20.45
N GLU A 49 8.77 -7.40 -20.48
CA GLU A 49 7.78 -7.79 -19.48
C GLU A 49 7.56 -9.30 -19.50
N VAL A 50 7.54 -9.93 -18.32
CA VAL A 50 7.41 -11.39 -18.22
C VAL A 50 6.36 -11.86 -17.23
N ARG A 51 6.29 -11.24 -16.06
CA ARG A 51 5.33 -11.60 -15.01
C ARG A 51 5.17 -10.49 -13.99
N THR A 52 4.06 -10.50 -13.29
CA THR A 52 3.84 -9.66 -12.12
C THR A 52 4.43 -10.33 -10.86
N CYS A 53 5.04 -9.53 -9.99
CA CYS A 53 5.60 -9.95 -8.69
C CYS A 53 5.05 -9.04 -7.59
N ASN A 54 4.75 -9.58 -6.40
CA ASN A 54 4.10 -8.80 -5.35
C ASN A 54 5.05 -7.87 -4.56
N ASN A 55 6.37 -8.04 -4.75
CA ASN A 55 7.43 -7.30 -4.07
C ASN A 55 7.25 -7.12 -2.55
N ALA A 56 6.62 -8.09 -1.89
CA ALA A 56 6.31 -8.05 -0.46
C ALA A 56 7.48 -8.52 0.42
N GLY A 57 8.71 -8.52 -0.12
CA GLY A 57 9.86 -9.16 0.51
C GLY A 57 9.89 -10.67 0.27
N GLY A 58 10.97 -11.32 0.72
CA GLY A 58 11.19 -12.77 0.54
C GLY A 58 12.18 -13.09 -0.58
N PRO A 59 12.13 -14.32 -1.15
CA PRO A 59 13.05 -14.71 -2.22
C PRO A 59 12.83 -13.89 -3.51
N LEU A 60 13.85 -13.90 -4.37
CA LEU A 60 13.78 -13.27 -5.68
C LEU A 60 12.62 -13.85 -6.49
N CYS A 61 11.86 -12.98 -7.13
CA CYS A 61 10.86 -13.40 -8.10
C CYS A 61 11.61 -13.89 -9.35
N MET A 62 11.49 -15.18 -9.66
CA MET A 62 12.17 -15.81 -10.80
C MET A 62 11.19 -16.08 -11.94
N TYR A 63 11.66 -15.95 -13.17
CA TYR A 63 10.95 -16.35 -14.39
C TYR A 63 11.92 -17.04 -15.34
N ASN A 64 11.64 -18.30 -15.71
CA ASN A 64 12.53 -19.13 -16.54
C ASN A 64 14.00 -19.14 -16.07
N GLY A 65 14.23 -19.18 -14.75
CA GLY A 65 15.57 -19.19 -14.16
C GLY A 65 16.27 -17.82 -14.09
N ALA A 66 15.65 -16.76 -14.63
CA ALA A 66 16.18 -15.40 -14.54
C ALA A 66 15.46 -14.60 -13.43
N PRO A 67 16.19 -13.77 -12.66
CA PRO A 67 15.59 -12.90 -11.67
C PRO A 67 14.88 -11.72 -12.32
N VAL A 68 13.63 -11.51 -11.91
CA VAL A 68 12.76 -10.44 -12.41
C VAL A 68 13.13 -9.12 -11.75
N ARG A 69 13.06 -8.04 -12.52
CA ARG A 69 13.49 -6.69 -12.14
C ARG A 69 12.43 -5.65 -12.46
N THR A 70 12.56 -4.46 -11.87
CA THR A 70 11.81 -3.27 -12.28
C THR A 70 12.32 -2.74 -13.62
N LYS A 71 11.54 -1.89 -14.29
CA LYS A 71 11.95 -1.20 -15.52
C LYS A 71 12.35 0.24 -15.20
N ILE A 72 13.56 0.64 -15.61
CA ILE A 72 14.00 2.05 -15.59
C ILE A 72 13.76 2.66 -16.99
N SER A 73 14.13 1.91 -18.03
CA SER A 73 13.89 2.26 -19.44
C SER A 73 13.79 0.99 -20.29
N ASP A 74 13.54 1.14 -21.59
CA ASP A 74 13.45 -0.01 -22.50
C ASP A 74 14.71 -0.87 -22.57
N THR A 75 15.88 -0.29 -22.26
CA THR A 75 17.18 -1.00 -22.30
C THR A 75 17.84 -1.13 -20.92
N GLN A 76 17.21 -0.63 -19.85
CA GLN A 76 17.76 -0.66 -18.50
C GLN A 76 16.75 -1.18 -17.48
N CYS A 77 17.06 -2.32 -16.89
CA CYS A 77 16.24 -2.94 -15.86
C CYS A 77 16.83 -2.57 -14.50
N GLY A 78 15.97 -2.15 -13.57
CA GLY A 78 16.36 -1.66 -12.26
C GLY A 78 16.56 -2.78 -11.24
N SER A 79 16.12 -2.50 -10.01
CA SER A 79 16.25 -3.39 -8.87
C SER A 79 15.49 -4.68 -9.04
N PHE A 80 15.95 -5.72 -8.36
CA PHE A 80 15.28 -7.01 -8.35
C PHE A 80 13.94 -6.95 -7.61
N LEU A 81 12.94 -7.65 -8.16
CA LEU A 81 11.65 -7.84 -7.52
C LEU A 81 11.67 -9.10 -6.67
N THR A 82 10.98 -9.04 -5.54
CA THR A 82 10.81 -10.19 -4.62
C THR A 82 9.39 -10.71 -4.67
N HIS A 83 9.19 -11.92 -4.12
CA HIS A 83 7.88 -12.54 -3.98
C HIS A 83 7.84 -13.26 -2.64
N TRP A 84 6.76 -13.04 -1.89
CA TRP A 84 6.48 -13.80 -0.67
C TRP A 84 5.82 -15.14 -1.01
N VAL A 85 6.57 -16.24 -0.85
CA VAL A 85 6.03 -17.61 -1.01
C VAL A 85 5.33 -17.97 0.29
N ASN A 86 4.00 -18.02 0.28
CA ASN A 86 3.21 -18.57 1.39
C ASN A 86 2.77 -19.99 1.07
#